data_AF-A0A352Z151-F1
#
_entry.id   AF-A0A352Z151-F1
#
_cell.length_a   1.000
_cell.length_b   1.000
_cell.length_c   1.000
_cell.angle_alpha   90.00
_cell.angle_beta   90.00
_cell.angle_gamma   90.00
#
_symmetry.space_group_name_H-M   'P 1'
#
loop_
_entity.id
_entity.type
_entity.pdbx_description
1 polymer ?
#
loop_
_entity_poly.entity_id
_entity_poly.type
_entity_poly.pdbx_seq_one_letter_code
_entity_poly.pdbx_strand_id
1 'polypeptide(L)'
;MIRRDFLRVSALGSAGATLSGVSGILPGNITGEWDPQRPLAITGNALTVQPVLMYSVQAKKEQTSWRSWGDIITEQMAVEENQRIARELSDLASRSDFPLKILPVIKVQNMDEAVNLHKNDFDVILLYPATGSGRVLLECCSVKKDNIIFVRHQSGPVYYWYEALSTAYLKCDDPERQKPAHDKNIHVDDVVVDDYNELLWRLRALYGVRNFIGHRIIALGGAAGKRVKEAPDIAREKF
;
A
#
# COMPACT_ATOMS: atom_id res chain seq x y z
N MET A 1 31.32 10.59 27.17
CA MET A 1 31.07 9.15 27.36
C MET A 1 31.66 8.43 26.15
N ILE A 2 32.77 7.70 26.32
CA ILE A 2 33.51 7.08 25.21
C ILE A 2 32.90 5.70 24.94
N ARG A 3 32.83 5.27 23.67
CA ARG A 3 32.23 4.00 23.20
C ARG A 3 32.60 2.75 24.03
N ARG A 4 33.74 2.75 24.73
CA ARG A 4 34.23 1.60 25.51
C ARG A 4 33.54 1.44 26.88
N ASP A 5 32.95 2.51 27.42
CA ASP A 5 32.30 2.43 28.74
C ASP A 5 30.88 1.85 28.65
N PHE A 6 30.22 2.03 27.50
CA PHE A 6 28.85 1.54 27.26
C PHE A 6 28.76 0.01 27.26
N LEU A 7 29.71 -0.68 26.62
CA LEU A 7 29.73 -2.15 26.56
C LEU A 7 29.92 -2.81 27.93
N ARG A 8 30.51 -2.12 28.91
CA ARG A 8 30.69 -2.64 30.27
C ARG A 8 29.44 -2.51 31.12
N VAL A 9 28.59 -1.52 30.87
CA VAL A 9 27.36 -1.30 31.65
C VAL A 9 26.24 -2.26 31.21
N SER A 10 26.21 -2.67 29.94
CA SER A 10 25.20 -3.62 29.44
C SER A 10 25.41 -5.07 29.92
N ALA A 11 26.59 -5.43 30.43
CA ALA A 11 26.92 -6.80 30.87
C ALA A 11 26.47 -7.13 32.31
N LEU A 12 26.00 -6.15 33.09
CA LEU A 12 25.65 -6.32 34.51
C LEU A 12 24.14 -6.25 34.81
N GLY A 13 23.28 -6.18 33.79
CA GLY A 13 21.83 -5.98 33.94
C GLY A 13 20.94 -7.21 33.71
N SER A 14 21.48 -8.40 33.51
CA SER A 14 20.72 -9.61 33.15
C SER A 14 20.64 -10.63 34.30
N ALA A 15 20.05 -10.22 35.42
CA ALA A 15 19.58 -11.16 36.44
C ALA A 15 18.15 -10.78 36.88
N GLY A 16 17.16 -11.46 36.30
CA GLY A 16 15.81 -11.56 36.87
C GLY A 16 14.69 -10.83 36.12
N ALA A 17 14.15 -11.47 35.08
CA ALA A 17 12.73 -11.42 34.73
C ALA A 17 12.42 -12.47 33.65
N THR A 18 11.91 -13.62 34.05
CA THR A 18 11.32 -14.62 33.15
C THR A 18 9.92 -14.15 32.75
N LEU A 19 9.78 -13.59 31.54
CA LEU A 19 8.48 -13.43 30.88
C LEU A 19 8.37 -14.46 29.76
N SER A 20 7.69 -15.56 30.08
CA SER A 20 7.22 -16.55 29.12
C SER A 20 6.20 -15.91 28.17
N GLY A 21 6.39 -16.06 26.85
CA GLY A 21 5.26 -15.99 25.92
C GLY A 21 5.33 -15.04 24.72
N VAL A 22 6.48 -14.47 24.37
CA VAL A 22 6.64 -13.78 23.07
C VAL A 22 7.71 -14.52 22.28
N SER A 23 7.31 -15.27 21.24
CA SER A 23 8.23 -15.73 20.19
C SER A 23 8.61 -14.52 19.34
N GLY A 24 9.35 -13.60 19.93
CA GLY A 24 10.08 -12.58 19.20
C GLY A 24 11.26 -13.27 18.53
N ILE A 25 11.41 -13.04 17.24
CA ILE A 25 12.65 -13.34 16.52
C ILE A 25 13.76 -12.64 17.29
N LEU A 26 14.54 -13.40 18.06
CA LEU A 26 15.77 -12.90 18.67
C LEU A 26 16.64 -12.43 17.51
N PRO A 27 17.14 -11.18 17.51
CA PRO A 27 18.13 -10.78 16.53
C PRO A 27 19.33 -11.69 16.76
N GLY A 28 19.60 -12.58 15.81
CA GLY A 28 20.77 -13.45 15.86
C GLY A 28 22.01 -12.60 16.13
N ASN A 29 22.87 -13.07 17.02
CA ASN A 29 24.13 -12.45 17.41
C ASN A 29 24.77 -11.69 16.24
N ILE A 30 24.67 -10.37 16.25
CA ILE A 30 25.40 -9.50 15.31
C ILE A 30 26.84 -9.42 15.84
N THR A 31 27.55 -10.55 15.79
CA THR A 31 28.98 -10.66 16.11
C THR A 31 29.83 -10.70 14.84
N GLY A 32 29.26 -10.29 13.70
CA GLY A 32 29.98 -10.13 12.44
C GLY A 32 30.68 -8.78 12.36
N GLU A 33 31.86 -8.76 11.74
CA GLU A 33 32.57 -7.55 11.36
C GLU A 33 31.66 -6.68 10.46
N TRP A 34 31.66 -5.36 10.66
CA TRP A 34 30.80 -4.45 9.89
C TRP A 34 31.28 -4.40 8.43
N ASP A 35 30.40 -4.78 7.50
CA ASP A 35 30.66 -4.76 6.06
C ASP A 35 29.78 -3.69 5.38
N PRO A 36 30.36 -2.62 4.80
CA PRO A 36 29.61 -1.59 4.10
C PRO A 36 28.97 -2.06 2.79
N GLN A 37 29.39 -3.20 2.24
CA GLN A 37 28.84 -3.75 0.99
C GLN A 37 27.65 -4.68 1.24
N ARG A 38 27.40 -5.06 2.50
CA ARG A 38 26.28 -5.92 2.86
C ARG A 38 24.96 -5.20 2.57
N PRO A 39 23.96 -5.88 1.96
CA PRO A 39 22.63 -5.32 1.80
C PRO A 39 22.05 -4.86 3.14
N LEU A 40 21.33 -3.74 3.13
CA LEU A 40 20.64 -3.25 4.31
C LEU A 40 19.67 -4.32 4.82
N ALA A 41 19.65 -4.53 6.13
CA ALA A 41 18.69 -5.45 6.74
C ALA A 41 17.28 -4.88 6.57
N ILE A 42 16.40 -5.64 5.94
CA ILE A 42 14.99 -5.28 5.82
C ILE A 42 14.27 -5.80 7.07
N THR A 43 13.83 -4.88 7.92
CA THR A 43 13.19 -5.20 9.22
C THR A 43 11.70 -4.89 9.26
N GLY A 44 11.15 -4.29 8.19
CA GLY A 44 9.74 -3.92 8.15
C GLY A 44 8.81 -5.11 7.90
N ASN A 45 7.59 -5.03 8.42
CA ASN A 45 6.51 -5.98 8.19
C ASN A 45 6.11 -5.98 6.71
N ALA A 46 5.74 -7.16 6.20
CA ALA A 46 5.32 -7.30 4.81
C ALA A 46 4.04 -6.51 4.52
N LEU A 47 4.03 -5.78 3.41
CA LEU A 47 2.85 -5.07 2.94
C LEU A 47 1.87 -6.08 2.34
N THR A 48 0.68 -6.21 2.93
CA THR A 48 -0.36 -7.11 2.44
C THR A 48 -1.33 -6.39 1.51
N VAL A 49 -1.35 -6.78 0.24
CA VAL A 49 -2.18 -6.17 -0.79
C VAL A 49 -3.31 -7.12 -1.16
N GLN A 50 -4.54 -6.61 -1.20
CA GLN A 50 -5.72 -7.33 -1.69
C GLN A 50 -6.11 -6.80 -3.09
N PRO A 51 -5.83 -7.56 -4.17
CA PRO A 51 -6.31 -7.22 -5.49
C PRO A 51 -7.81 -7.50 -5.61
N VAL A 52 -8.54 -6.61 -6.28
CA VAL A 52 -9.99 -6.70 -6.45
C VAL A 52 -10.34 -6.41 -7.89
N LEU A 53 -10.92 -7.38 -8.59
CA LEU A 53 -11.49 -7.19 -9.93
C LEU A 53 -12.98 -6.87 -9.81
N MET A 54 -13.35 -5.63 -10.09
CA MET A 54 -14.75 -5.19 -10.13
C MET A 54 -15.28 -5.21 -11.56
N TYR A 55 -16.37 -5.93 -11.79
CA TYR A 55 -17.00 -6.06 -13.11
C TYR A 55 -18.49 -6.36 -12.97
N SER A 56 -19.24 -6.21 -14.05
CA SER A 56 -20.62 -6.64 -14.18
C SER A 56 -20.81 -7.45 -15.45
N VAL A 57 -21.53 -8.57 -15.33
CA VAL A 57 -21.91 -9.38 -16.48
C VAL A 57 -23.08 -8.70 -17.21
N GLN A 58 -22.92 -8.51 -18.51
CA GLN A 58 -23.90 -7.81 -19.34
C GLN A 58 -24.58 -8.79 -20.29
N ALA A 59 -25.91 -8.82 -20.22
CA ALA A 59 -26.74 -9.63 -21.08
C ALA A 59 -27.58 -8.73 -21.99
N LYS A 60 -27.72 -9.14 -23.25
CA LYS A 60 -28.55 -8.42 -24.24
C LYS A 60 -29.98 -8.28 -23.72
N LYS A 61 -30.51 -7.06 -23.76
CA LYS A 61 -31.90 -6.75 -23.45
C LYS A 61 -32.56 -6.12 -24.67
N GLU A 62 -33.78 -6.55 -24.96
CA GLU A 62 -34.55 -6.02 -26.08
C GLU A 62 -34.87 -4.53 -25.84
N GLN A 63 -34.72 -3.72 -26.90
CA GLN A 63 -35.01 -2.28 -26.91
C GLN A 63 -34.34 -1.46 -25.79
N THR A 64 -33.25 -1.97 -25.20
CA THR A 64 -32.55 -1.31 -24.09
C THR A 64 -31.04 -1.31 -24.34
N SER A 65 -30.35 -0.22 -24.01
CA SER A 65 -28.89 -0.21 -23.97
C SER A 65 -28.42 -1.17 -22.88
N TRP A 66 -27.63 -2.16 -23.27
CA TRP A 66 -27.24 -3.26 -22.38
C TRP A 66 -25.73 -3.43 -22.24
N ARG A 67 -24.97 -2.94 -23.23
CA ARG A 67 -23.50 -3.02 -23.27
C ARG A 67 -22.89 -1.71 -22.78
N SER A 68 -21.97 -1.80 -21.82
CA SER A 68 -21.12 -0.68 -21.40
C SER A 68 -19.89 -0.57 -22.32
N TRP A 69 -19.17 0.54 -22.22
CA TRP A 69 -18.04 0.88 -23.09
C TRP A 69 -16.80 -0.02 -22.88
N GLY A 70 -16.69 -0.74 -21.76
CA GLY A 70 -15.55 -1.63 -21.46
C GLY A 70 -15.57 -2.99 -22.18
N ASP A 71 -14.41 -3.63 -22.24
CA ASP A 71 -14.23 -4.90 -22.96
C ASP A 71 -14.70 -6.13 -22.17
N ILE A 72 -14.71 -6.07 -20.84
CA ILE A 72 -15.10 -7.20 -19.99
C ILE A 72 -16.62 -7.24 -19.81
N ILE A 73 -17.26 -8.14 -20.56
CA ILE A 73 -18.72 -8.22 -20.68
C ILE A 73 -19.28 -9.53 -20.10
N THR A 74 -18.53 -10.62 -20.24
CA THR A 74 -18.96 -11.97 -19.83
C THR A 74 -18.16 -12.47 -18.63
N GLU A 75 -18.71 -13.44 -17.91
CA GLU A 75 -18.02 -14.11 -16.80
C GLU A 75 -16.70 -14.75 -17.24
N GLN A 76 -16.68 -15.34 -18.44
CA GLN A 76 -15.47 -15.96 -18.99
C GLN A 76 -14.33 -14.96 -19.18
N MET A 77 -14.64 -13.77 -19.71
CA MET A 77 -13.66 -12.70 -19.86
C MET A 77 -13.17 -12.18 -18.50
N ALA A 78 -14.04 -12.12 -17.49
CA ALA A 78 -13.64 -11.75 -16.14
C ALA A 78 -12.70 -12.81 -15.51
N VAL A 79 -12.91 -14.09 -15.79
CA VAL A 79 -12.00 -15.18 -15.35
C VAL A 79 -10.64 -15.06 -16.03
N GLU A 80 -10.61 -14.80 -17.34
CA GLU A 80 -9.37 -14.58 -18.09
C GLU A 80 -8.58 -13.37 -17.57
N GLU A 81 -9.29 -12.27 -17.28
CA GLU A 81 -8.67 -11.08 -16.70
C GLU A 81 -8.16 -11.33 -15.28
N ASN A 82 -8.92 -12.04 -14.45
CA ASN A 82 -8.50 -12.43 -13.11
C ASN A 82 -7.18 -13.24 -13.15
N GLN A 83 -7.05 -14.15 -14.11
CA GLN A 83 -5.81 -14.92 -14.34
C GLN A 83 -4.66 -14.05 -14.88
N ARG A 84 -4.96 -13.07 -15.74
CA ARG A 84 -3.98 -12.09 -16.22
C ARG A 84 -3.42 -11.27 -15.06
N ILE A 85 -4.29 -10.65 -14.27
CA ILE A 85 -3.93 -9.86 -13.08
C ILE A 85 -3.07 -10.68 -12.13
N ALA A 86 -3.48 -11.93 -11.83
CA ALA A 86 -2.71 -12.80 -10.95
C ALA A 86 -1.27 -13.06 -11.45
N ARG A 87 -1.09 -13.26 -12.76
CA ARG A 87 0.24 -13.46 -13.37
C ARG A 87 1.09 -12.20 -13.32
N GLU A 88 0.52 -11.05 -13.70
CA GLU A 88 1.24 -9.78 -13.69
C GLU A 88 1.63 -9.35 -12.27
N LEU A 89 0.76 -9.59 -11.29
CA LEU A 89 1.07 -9.31 -9.89
C LEU A 89 2.12 -10.27 -9.33
N SER A 90 2.12 -11.53 -9.74
CA SER A 90 3.20 -12.47 -9.41
C SER A 90 4.54 -12.00 -9.98
N ASP A 91 4.56 -11.51 -11.22
CA ASP A 91 5.75 -10.94 -11.83
C ASP A 91 6.21 -9.67 -11.10
N LEU A 92 5.28 -8.76 -10.76
CA LEU A 92 5.58 -7.56 -9.97
C LEU A 92 6.18 -7.91 -8.61
N ALA A 93 5.63 -8.90 -7.90
CA ALA A 93 6.16 -9.36 -6.62
C ALA A 93 7.59 -9.92 -6.76
N SER A 94 7.88 -10.63 -7.85
CA SER A 94 9.23 -11.15 -8.11
C SER A 94 10.28 -10.05 -8.32
N ARG A 95 9.85 -8.87 -8.78
CA ARG A 95 10.69 -7.69 -9.01
C ARG A 95 10.78 -6.76 -7.79
N SER A 96 10.00 -7.00 -6.74
CA SER A 96 10.02 -6.19 -5.53
C SER A 96 11.28 -6.43 -4.71
N ASP A 97 11.88 -5.35 -4.21
CA ASP A 97 13.03 -5.35 -3.30
C ASP A 97 12.61 -5.20 -1.83
N PHE A 98 11.31 -5.31 -1.55
CA PHE A 98 10.72 -5.20 -0.22
C PHE A 98 9.72 -6.34 0.03
N PRO A 99 9.46 -6.72 1.30
CA PRO A 99 8.47 -7.72 1.65
C PRO A 99 7.06 -7.31 1.19
N LEU A 100 6.57 -7.95 0.14
CA LEU A 100 5.25 -7.75 -0.44
C LEU A 100 4.47 -9.06 -0.45
N LYS A 101 3.29 -9.07 0.17
CA LYS A 101 2.36 -10.22 0.19
C LYS A 101 1.11 -9.87 -0.61
N ILE A 102 0.96 -10.49 -1.77
CA ILE A 102 -0.22 -10.31 -2.61
C ILE A 102 -1.23 -11.44 -2.33
N LEU A 103 -2.44 -11.07 -1.93
CA LEU A 103 -3.55 -12.01 -1.72
C LEU A 103 -4.19 -12.42 -3.06
N PRO A 104 -4.93 -13.55 -3.11
CA PRO A 104 -5.68 -13.93 -4.30
C PRO A 104 -6.64 -12.82 -4.74
N VAL A 105 -6.74 -12.62 -6.06
CA VAL A 105 -7.65 -11.62 -6.64
C VAL A 105 -9.10 -11.97 -6.29
N ILE A 106 -9.82 -11.02 -5.70
CA ILE A 106 -11.24 -11.16 -5.38
C ILE A 106 -12.07 -10.55 -6.50
N LYS A 107 -13.09 -11.28 -6.96
CA LYS A 107 -14.08 -10.82 -7.93
C LYS A 107 -15.24 -10.15 -7.20
N VAL A 108 -15.64 -8.96 -7.62
CA VAL A 108 -16.76 -8.21 -7.04
C VAL A 108 -17.71 -7.72 -8.14
N GLN A 109 -18.99 -8.08 -8.03
CA GLN A 109 -20.05 -7.68 -8.96
C GLN A 109 -21.12 -6.80 -8.30
N ASN A 110 -21.30 -6.91 -7.00
CA ASN A 110 -22.39 -6.26 -6.27
C ASN A 110 -21.93 -5.65 -4.94
N MET A 111 -22.84 -4.92 -4.30
CA MET A 111 -22.57 -4.22 -3.04
C MET A 111 -22.24 -5.18 -1.89
N ASP A 112 -22.92 -6.32 -1.80
CA ASP A 112 -22.71 -7.27 -0.69
C ASP A 112 -21.32 -7.90 -0.75
N GLU A 113 -20.83 -8.22 -1.96
CA GLU A 113 -19.47 -8.66 -2.19
C GLU A 113 -18.44 -7.56 -1.85
N ALA A 114 -18.72 -6.30 -2.20
CA ALA A 114 -17.87 -5.17 -1.85
C ALA A 114 -17.80 -4.93 -0.33
N VAL A 115 -18.91 -5.12 0.40
CA VAL A 115 -18.92 -5.05 1.87
C VAL A 115 -18.13 -6.22 2.48
N ASN A 116 -18.28 -7.43 1.92
CA ASN A 116 -17.59 -8.62 2.41
C ASN A 116 -16.07 -8.53 2.23
N LEU A 117 -15.59 -7.81 1.21
CA LEU A 117 -14.16 -7.54 0.99
C LEU A 117 -13.50 -7.01 2.27
N HIS A 118 -14.12 -6.05 2.96
CA HIS A 118 -13.53 -5.36 4.11
C HIS A 118 -13.38 -6.23 5.36
N LYS A 119 -13.95 -7.44 5.38
CA LYS A 119 -13.79 -8.41 6.47
C LYS A 119 -12.40 -9.05 6.48
N ASN A 120 -11.70 -9.04 5.35
CA ASN A 120 -10.37 -9.61 5.24
C ASN A 120 -9.31 -8.68 5.83
N ASP A 121 -8.25 -9.29 6.36
CA ASP A 121 -7.09 -8.56 6.87
C ASP A 121 -6.09 -8.30 5.73
N PHE A 122 -5.84 -7.02 5.47
CA PHE A 122 -4.95 -6.52 4.44
C PHE A 122 -4.69 -5.03 4.68
N ASP A 123 -3.58 -4.53 4.13
CA ASP A 123 -3.13 -3.16 4.31
C ASP A 123 -3.64 -2.24 3.19
N VAL A 124 -3.62 -2.73 1.95
CA VAL A 124 -3.89 -1.96 0.73
C VAL A 124 -4.95 -2.65 -0.13
N ILE A 125 -5.92 -1.90 -0.64
CA ILE A 125 -6.83 -2.34 -1.70
C ILE A 125 -6.22 -1.96 -3.04
N LEU A 126 -6.01 -2.94 -3.91
CA LEU A 126 -5.64 -2.71 -5.31
C LEU A 126 -6.85 -3.01 -6.19
N LEU A 127 -7.60 -1.97 -6.53
CA LEU A 127 -8.85 -2.09 -7.29
C LEU A 127 -8.58 -2.04 -8.79
N TYR A 128 -9.09 -3.03 -9.52
CA TYR A 128 -9.18 -3.12 -10.97
C TYR A 128 -10.64 -2.93 -11.39
N PRO A 129 -11.10 -1.69 -11.63
CA PRO A 129 -12.51 -1.44 -11.92
C PRO A 129 -12.76 -1.58 -13.42
N ALA A 130 -13.06 -2.79 -13.88
CA ALA A 130 -13.35 -3.03 -15.30
C ALA A 130 -14.66 -2.42 -15.74
N THR A 131 -15.75 -2.72 -15.03
CA THR A 131 -17.10 -2.20 -15.28
C THR A 131 -17.90 -2.15 -13.97
N GLY A 132 -19.15 -1.69 -14.00
CA GLY A 132 -20.03 -1.63 -12.83
C GLY A 132 -20.44 -0.20 -12.46
N SER A 133 -21.26 -0.07 -11.41
CA SER A 133 -21.79 1.23 -10.97
C SER A 133 -20.82 1.95 -10.03
N GLY A 134 -20.88 3.29 -10.00
CA GLY A 134 -20.07 4.09 -9.06
C GLY A 134 -20.33 3.80 -7.60
N ARG A 135 -21.50 3.28 -7.24
CA ARG A 135 -21.80 2.84 -5.87
C ARG A 135 -20.92 1.65 -5.48
N VAL A 136 -20.78 0.66 -6.37
CA VAL A 136 -19.93 -0.51 -6.12
C VAL A 136 -18.45 -0.12 -6.10
N LEU A 137 -18.03 0.79 -7.00
CA LEU A 137 -16.66 1.34 -6.99
C LEU A 137 -16.32 1.97 -5.63
N LEU A 138 -17.17 2.88 -5.15
CA LEU A 138 -16.96 3.55 -3.87
C LEU A 138 -17.01 2.56 -2.71
N GLU A 139 -17.86 1.54 -2.76
CA GLU A 139 -17.93 0.53 -1.71
C GLU A 139 -16.69 -0.36 -1.66
N CYS A 140 -16.09 -0.67 -2.81
CA CYS A 140 -14.80 -1.38 -2.85
C CYS A 140 -13.68 -0.56 -2.19
N CYS A 141 -13.76 0.77 -2.23
CA CYS A 141 -12.75 1.64 -1.63
C CYS A 141 -12.92 1.76 -0.11
N SER A 142 -11.80 1.78 0.60
CA SER A 142 -11.77 1.94 2.06
C SER A 142 -11.67 3.41 2.47
N VAL A 143 -12.23 3.72 3.65
CA VAL A 143 -11.99 4.99 4.35
C VAL A 143 -10.72 4.92 5.21
N LYS A 144 -10.35 3.73 5.69
CA LYS A 144 -9.29 3.53 6.70
C LYS A 144 -8.00 2.94 6.12
N LYS A 145 -8.12 2.12 5.07
CA LYS A 145 -7.00 1.45 4.42
C LYS A 145 -6.57 2.23 3.18
N ASP A 146 -5.34 2.02 2.75
CA ASP A 146 -4.79 2.63 1.56
C ASP A 146 -5.47 2.05 0.31
N ASN A 147 -5.78 2.89 -0.68
CA ASN A 147 -6.42 2.48 -1.92
C ASN A 147 -5.50 2.80 -3.09
N ILE A 148 -5.35 1.87 -4.03
CA ILE A 148 -4.77 2.13 -5.35
C ILE A 148 -5.79 1.63 -6.38
N ILE A 149 -6.08 2.44 -7.38
CA ILE A 149 -6.98 2.09 -8.47
C ILE A 149 -6.16 1.92 -9.75
N PHE A 150 -6.10 0.69 -10.26
CA PHE A 150 -5.42 0.38 -11.51
C PHE A 150 -6.45 0.29 -12.64
N VAL A 151 -6.37 1.22 -13.61
CA VAL A 151 -7.22 1.24 -14.79
C VAL A 151 -6.44 0.82 -16.03
N ARG A 152 -7.10 0.08 -16.93
CA ARG A 152 -6.53 -0.34 -18.20
C ARG A 152 -7.04 0.48 -19.37
N HIS A 153 -6.11 0.85 -20.25
CA HIS A 153 -6.38 1.46 -21.55
C HIS A 153 -5.69 0.71 -22.69
N GLN A 154 -4.45 0.22 -22.50
CA GLN A 154 -3.65 -0.46 -23.53
C GLN A 154 -2.96 -1.75 -23.07
N SER A 155 -2.79 -1.96 -21.76
CA SER A 155 -2.07 -3.15 -21.23
C SER A 155 -2.90 -4.45 -21.28
N GLY A 156 -4.15 -4.37 -21.72
CA GLY A 156 -5.11 -5.47 -21.70
C GLY A 156 -6.49 -5.01 -22.14
N PRO A 157 -7.58 -5.65 -21.69
CA PRO A 157 -8.94 -5.20 -21.99
C PRO A 157 -9.18 -3.80 -21.45
N VAL A 158 -9.81 -2.94 -22.23
CA VAL A 158 -10.12 -1.56 -21.84
C VAL A 158 -11.17 -1.55 -20.74
N TYR A 159 -10.91 -0.78 -19.69
CA TYR A 159 -11.84 -0.62 -18.57
C TYR A 159 -12.74 0.60 -18.79
N TYR A 160 -14.04 0.46 -18.51
CA TYR A 160 -14.99 1.58 -18.55
C TYR A 160 -14.54 2.72 -17.62
N TRP A 161 -13.98 2.38 -16.48
CA TRP A 161 -13.55 3.35 -15.49
C TRP A 161 -12.33 4.18 -15.90
N TYR A 162 -11.58 3.78 -16.94
CA TYR A 162 -10.56 4.65 -17.50
C TYR A 162 -11.15 5.99 -17.98
N GLU A 163 -12.35 5.95 -18.58
CA GLU A 163 -13.07 7.15 -19.00
C GLU A 163 -13.78 7.85 -17.83
N ALA A 164 -14.50 7.08 -17.00
CA ALA A 164 -15.48 7.65 -16.07
C ALA A 164 -14.92 8.07 -14.70
N LEU A 165 -13.76 7.54 -14.29
CA LEU A 165 -13.27 7.68 -12.90
C LEU A 165 -12.99 9.15 -12.52
N SER A 166 -12.45 9.93 -13.44
CA SER A 166 -12.10 11.33 -13.24
C SER A 166 -13.30 12.30 -13.33
N THR A 167 -14.53 11.81 -13.47
CA THR A 167 -15.68 12.72 -13.62
C THR A 167 -16.15 13.31 -12.29
N ALA A 168 -16.27 12.49 -11.23
CA ALA A 168 -16.85 12.92 -9.94
C ALA A 168 -16.39 12.15 -8.69
N TYR A 169 -15.51 11.14 -8.82
CA TYR A 169 -15.20 10.20 -7.72
C TYR A 169 -13.87 10.45 -7.03
N LEU A 170 -12.95 11.18 -7.65
CA LEU A 170 -11.61 11.37 -7.13
C LEU A 170 -11.48 12.75 -6.52
N LYS A 171 -10.90 12.83 -5.33
CA LYS A 171 -10.40 14.09 -4.78
C LYS A 171 -9.23 14.57 -5.64
N CYS A 172 -9.02 15.88 -5.71
CA CYS A 172 -7.81 16.48 -6.27
C CYS A 172 -7.46 17.75 -5.48
N ASP A 173 -6.22 18.21 -5.65
CA ASP A 173 -5.72 19.43 -5.01
C ASP A 173 -6.20 20.73 -5.68
N ASP A 174 -6.90 20.63 -6.82
CA ASP A 174 -7.49 21.79 -7.50
C ASP A 174 -8.61 22.41 -6.63
N PRO A 175 -8.43 23.65 -6.12
CA PRO A 175 -9.43 24.29 -5.27
C PRO A 175 -10.70 24.69 -6.01
N GLU A 176 -10.67 24.81 -7.34
CA GLU A 176 -11.83 25.17 -8.16
C GLU A 176 -12.74 23.96 -8.44
N ARG A 177 -12.19 22.75 -8.34
CA ARG A 177 -12.94 21.53 -8.59
C ARG A 177 -13.86 21.20 -7.42
N GLN A 178 -15.10 20.85 -7.74
CA GLN A 178 -16.05 20.38 -6.74
C GLN A 178 -15.54 19.10 -6.06
N LYS A 179 -15.51 19.11 -4.74
CA LYS A 179 -15.15 17.93 -3.95
C LYS A 179 -16.17 16.80 -4.16
N PRO A 180 -15.73 15.55 -4.33
CA PRO A 180 -16.64 14.41 -4.42
C PRO A 180 -17.58 14.32 -3.22
N ALA A 181 -18.84 13.96 -3.46
CA ALA A 181 -19.86 13.81 -2.42
C ALA A 181 -19.81 12.42 -1.74
N HIS A 182 -18.63 12.03 -1.23
CA HIS A 182 -18.43 10.80 -0.45
C HIS A 182 -17.26 10.93 0.53
N ASP A 183 -17.19 10.02 1.49
CA ASP A 183 -16.18 9.99 2.57
C ASP A 183 -14.92 9.17 2.23
N LYS A 184 -14.94 8.40 1.13
CA LYS A 184 -13.84 7.53 0.71
C LYS A 184 -12.53 8.29 0.54
N ASN A 185 -11.42 7.64 0.91
CA ASN A 185 -10.08 8.21 0.79
C ASN A 185 -9.45 7.80 -0.56
N ILE A 186 -9.93 8.42 -1.63
CA ILE A 186 -9.44 8.23 -3.00
C ILE A 186 -9.12 9.58 -3.65
N HIS A 187 -7.93 9.69 -4.21
CA HIS A 187 -7.36 10.87 -4.86
C HIS A 187 -7.02 10.56 -6.32
N VAL A 188 -6.87 11.60 -7.14
CA VAL A 188 -6.35 11.45 -8.52
C VAL A 188 -4.99 10.76 -8.55
N ASP A 189 -4.18 10.97 -7.52
CA ASP A 189 -2.87 10.33 -7.40
C ASP A 189 -2.97 8.87 -6.98
N ASP A 190 -4.11 8.34 -6.55
CA ASP A 190 -4.24 6.92 -6.23
C ASP A 190 -4.47 6.07 -7.49
N VAL A 191 -4.60 6.72 -8.66
CA VAL A 191 -4.88 6.08 -9.94
C VAL A 191 -3.57 5.75 -10.67
N VAL A 192 -3.48 4.52 -11.16
CA VAL A 192 -2.41 4.04 -12.03
C VAL A 192 -3.03 3.61 -13.36
N VAL A 193 -2.48 4.09 -14.47
CA VAL A 193 -2.96 3.77 -15.82
C VAL A 193 -1.94 2.88 -16.52
N ASP A 194 -2.24 1.59 -16.69
CA ASP A 194 -1.44 0.60 -17.43
C ASP A 194 0.03 0.36 -16.97
N ASP A 195 0.57 1.13 -16.01
CA ASP A 195 1.98 1.07 -15.64
C ASP A 195 2.23 0.29 -14.34
N TYR A 196 2.73 -0.94 -14.47
CA TYR A 196 3.11 -1.78 -13.33
C TYR A 196 4.39 -1.31 -12.62
N ASN A 197 5.28 -0.56 -13.28
CA ASN A 197 6.41 0.07 -12.61
C ASN A 197 5.91 1.22 -11.73
N GLU A 198 4.89 1.94 -12.20
CA GLU A 198 4.21 2.96 -11.40
C GLU A 198 3.57 2.35 -10.15
N LEU A 199 2.80 1.28 -10.35
CA LEU A 199 2.23 0.51 -9.25
C LEU A 199 3.30 0.03 -8.26
N LEU A 200 4.43 -0.49 -8.75
CA LEU A 200 5.51 -1.01 -7.90
C LEU A 200 6.11 0.06 -7.00
N TRP A 201 6.44 1.25 -7.52
CA TRP A 201 7.03 2.30 -6.68
C TRP A 201 6.01 2.88 -5.69
N ARG A 202 4.73 2.93 -6.04
CA ARG A 202 3.64 3.33 -5.12
C ARG A 202 3.49 2.35 -3.96
N LEU A 203 3.51 1.05 -4.26
CA LEU A 203 3.53 0.01 -3.22
C LEU A 203 4.78 0.11 -2.34
N ARG A 204 5.96 0.40 -2.92
CA ARG A 204 7.19 0.65 -2.15
C ARG A 204 7.02 1.85 -1.21
N ALA A 205 6.41 2.94 -1.68
CA ALA A 205 6.14 4.13 -0.86
C ALA A 205 5.20 3.80 0.30
N LEU A 206 4.11 3.07 0.05
CA LEU A 206 3.18 2.63 1.09
C LEU A 206 3.84 1.70 2.11
N TYR A 207 4.69 0.77 1.66
CA TYR A 207 5.50 -0.06 2.54
C TYR A 207 6.36 0.80 3.48
N GLY A 208 7.03 1.83 2.94
CA GLY A 208 7.85 2.76 3.72
C GLY A 208 7.03 3.54 4.74
N VAL A 209 5.90 4.12 4.33
CA VAL A 209 5.02 4.90 5.21
C VAL A 209 4.47 4.04 6.35
N ARG A 210 3.93 2.86 6.06
CA ARG A 210 3.36 1.97 7.08
C ARG A 210 4.41 1.45 8.06
N ASN A 211 5.62 1.15 7.58
CA ASN A 211 6.72 0.73 8.44
C ASN A 211 7.42 1.88 9.16
N PHE A 212 7.05 3.13 8.86
CA PHE A 212 7.55 4.31 9.56
C PHE A 212 6.55 4.81 10.62
N ILE A 213 5.26 4.88 10.28
CA ILE A 213 4.21 5.35 11.19
C ILE A 213 4.15 4.44 12.43
N GLY A 214 4.02 5.06 13.60
CA GLY A 214 3.95 4.35 14.89
C GLY A 214 5.30 3.87 15.45
N HIS A 215 6.39 3.99 14.68
CA HIS A 215 7.72 3.65 15.17
C HIS A 215 8.33 4.79 15.99
N ARG A 216 9.25 4.44 16.89
CA ARG A 216 9.96 5.40 17.74
C ARG A 216 11.33 5.70 17.17
N ILE A 217 11.68 6.98 17.18
CA ILE A 217 13.02 7.43 16.82
C ILE A 217 13.84 7.50 18.11
N ILE A 218 14.91 6.71 18.19
CA ILE A 218 15.88 6.77 19.29
C ILE A 218 17.04 7.65 18.84
N ALA A 219 17.11 8.86 19.39
CA ALA A 219 18.26 9.74 19.20
C ALA A 219 19.37 9.35 20.19
N LEU A 220 20.50 8.88 19.68
CA LEU A 220 21.67 8.57 20.50
C LEU A 220 22.54 9.83 20.65
N GLY A 221 22.41 10.48 21.80
CA GLY A 221 23.06 11.75 22.12
C GLY A 221 22.05 12.89 22.34
N GLY A 222 22.55 14.05 22.74
CA GLY A 222 21.75 15.27 22.87
C GLY A 222 21.85 16.16 21.64
N ALA A 223 21.24 17.35 21.71
CA ALA A 223 21.46 18.39 20.71
C ALA A 223 22.97 18.69 20.59
N ALA A 224 23.48 18.74 19.35
CA ALA A 224 24.89 18.95 19.08
C ALA A 224 25.09 19.88 17.89
N GLY A 225 26.06 20.79 17.98
CA GLY A 225 26.44 21.63 16.85
C GLY A 225 27.44 20.92 15.93
N LYS A 226 27.20 21.00 14.62
CA LYS A 226 28.02 20.34 13.58
C LYS A 226 29.52 20.69 13.66
N ARG A 227 29.86 21.87 14.19
CA ARG A 227 31.25 22.37 14.35
C ARG A 227 31.48 23.30 15.56
N VAL A 228 30.42 23.74 16.22
CA VAL A 228 30.46 24.64 17.38
C VAL A 228 29.74 23.92 18.50
N LYS A 229 30.46 23.51 19.54
CA LYS A 229 29.89 22.64 20.58
C LYS A 229 28.82 23.36 21.38
N GLU A 230 28.95 24.68 21.52
CA GLU A 230 28.10 25.59 22.28
C GLU A 230 26.84 25.99 21.51
N ALA A 231 26.71 25.63 20.23
CA ALA A 231 25.56 26.02 19.41
C ALA A 231 24.19 25.64 20.01
N PRO A 232 24.02 24.46 20.66
CA PRO A 232 22.76 24.14 21.33
C PRO A 232 22.44 25.06 22.51
N ASP A 233 23.45 25.52 23.25
CA ASP A 233 23.27 26.42 24.40
C ASP A 233 22.94 27.83 23.91
N ILE A 234 23.66 28.34 22.90
CA ILE A 234 23.38 29.62 22.25
C ILE A 234 21.95 29.66 21.68
N ALA A 235 21.50 28.56 21.06
CA ALA A 235 20.15 28.47 20.52
C ALA A 235 19.08 28.56 21.63
N ARG A 236 19.31 27.91 22.79
CA ARG A 236 18.40 27.95 23.94
C ARG A 236 18.38 29.31 24.65
N GLU A 237 19.50 30.03 24.63
CA GLU A 237 19.60 31.36 25.24
C GLU A 237 19.01 32.47 24.39
N LYS A 238 18.96 32.31 23.05
CA LYS A 238 18.58 33.38 22.11
C LYS A 238 17.17 33.27 21.52
N PHE A 239 16.57 32.08 21.49
CA PHE A 239 15.28 31.82 20.86
C PHE A 239 14.36 31.03 21.80
#